data_AF-A0A4R3SMB2-F1
#
_entry.id   AF-A0A4R3SMB2-F1
#
_cell.length_a   1.000
_cell.length_b   1.000
_cell.length_c   1.000
_cell.angle_alpha   90.00
_cell.angle_beta   90.00
_cell.angle_gamma   90.00
#
_symmetry.space_group_name_H-M   'P 1'
#
loop_
_entity.id
_entity.type
_entity.pdbx_description
1 polymer ?
#
loop_
_entity_poly.entity_id
_entity_poly.type
_entity_poly.pdbx_seq_one_letter_code
_entity_poly.pdbx_strand_id
1 'polypeptide(L)'
;MTRTSSSPLMRLALVGSALLVLLGGIAFWYASNRSGRTPRTTDGHAVTVTIRGKVCDPNDITVPAGKTTFTIVNETQRALEWEILDGVMVIDERENIAPGLRQTMTVKLEPGDYDITCGLLNNPRGKLHVTPSAESDAEAARPSLETYVGPLAEYQVYLLTEAETLDSSAQALVAALKAGQLDKARGLYAPAHQSYVRIEAAAQVFGDLEARLNARADYYEKKAADPAFQGFRRIEYGLANDGDARALGPVGDKLLADIATLKERLAGIELKPEQLAGFTEKQFRRLSDSLGAAPSASGPATGDDSPADLQGLYESGSKVAELLSPLLVKANPALDKAFNADFAAFDKALAPLRTGDTMRAVKFDPAQRRAMAAILAKIAADLGKTNAALGLT
;
A
#
# COMPACT_ATOMS: atom_id res chain seq x y z
N MET A 1 -77.99 -25.17 41.74
CA MET A 1 -77.45 -24.07 40.91
C MET A 1 -76.32 -23.39 41.67
N THR A 2 -75.07 -23.78 41.43
CA THR A 2 -73.89 -23.14 42.05
C THR A 2 -73.13 -22.40 40.96
N ARG A 3 -73.26 -21.07 40.95
CA ARG A 3 -72.44 -20.18 40.10
C ARG A 3 -70.99 -20.24 40.61
N THR A 4 -70.10 -20.78 39.80
CA THR A 4 -68.66 -20.66 39.99
C THR A 4 -68.27 -19.19 39.82
N SER A 5 -67.93 -18.54 40.94
CA SER A 5 -67.41 -17.17 40.96
C SER A 5 -66.04 -17.15 40.30
N SER A 6 -65.91 -16.47 39.16
CA SER A 6 -64.63 -16.28 38.48
C SER A 6 -63.69 -15.47 39.38
N SER A 7 -62.55 -16.05 39.78
CA SER A 7 -61.53 -15.41 40.60
C SER A 7 -61.09 -14.06 40.01
N PRO A 8 -61.00 -12.99 40.82
CA PRO A 8 -60.58 -11.66 40.36
C PRO A 8 -59.19 -11.65 39.73
N LEU A 9 -58.31 -12.58 40.12
CA LEU A 9 -56.98 -12.79 39.55
C LEU A 9 -57.06 -13.25 38.08
N MET A 10 -58.06 -14.05 37.71
CA MET A 10 -58.22 -14.54 36.35
C MET A 10 -58.73 -13.45 35.40
N ARG A 11 -59.54 -12.50 35.92
CA ARG A 11 -59.97 -11.32 35.17
C ARG A 11 -58.81 -10.32 34.96
N LEU A 12 -57.99 -10.11 35.99
CA LEU A 12 -56.78 -9.28 35.89
C LEU A 12 -55.76 -9.87 34.90
N ALA A 13 -55.55 -11.18 34.91
CA ALA A 13 -54.69 -11.86 33.95
C ALA A 13 -55.20 -11.69 32.50
N LEU A 14 -56.50 -11.86 32.26
CA LEU A 14 -57.11 -11.66 30.93
C LEU A 14 -56.96 -10.22 30.43
N VAL A 15 -57.18 -9.23 31.29
CA VAL A 15 -56.99 -7.81 30.94
C VAL A 15 -55.52 -7.49 30.67
N GLY A 16 -54.61 -8.04 31.48
CA GLY A 16 -53.17 -7.90 31.27
C GLY A 16 -52.69 -8.50 29.94
N SER A 17 -53.16 -9.70 29.60
CA SER A 17 -52.85 -10.34 28.32
C SER A 17 -53.41 -9.57 27.13
N ALA A 18 -54.64 -9.03 27.22
CA ALA A 18 -55.22 -8.21 26.16
C ALA A 18 -54.42 -6.91 25.92
N LEU A 19 -53.95 -6.27 27.00
CA LEU A 19 -53.09 -5.09 26.94
C LEU A 19 -51.73 -5.40 26.29
N LEU A 20 -51.11 -6.53 26.62
CA LEU A 20 -49.83 -6.94 26.02
C LEU A 20 -49.97 -7.22 24.52
N VAL A 21 -51.06 -7.85 24.08
CA VAL A 21 -51.34 -8.09 22.65
C VAL A 21 -51.55 -6.78 21.90
N LEU A 22 -52.30 -5.83 22.49
CA LEU A 22 -52.48 -4.49 21.90
C LEU A 22 -51.17 -3.71 21.79
N LEU A 23 -50.35 -3.71 22.84
CA LEU A 23 -49.04 -3.05 22.83
C LEU A 23 -48.09 -3.71 21.83
N GLY A 24 -48.10 -5.04 21.72
CA GLY A 24 -47.34 -5.78 20.71
C GLY A 24 -47.79 -5.44 19.28
N GLY A 25 -49.10 -5.34 19.05
CA GLY A 25 -49.67 -4.93 17.75
C GLY A 25 -49.29 -3.49 17.38
N ILE A 26 -49.33 -2.56 18.33
CA ILE A 26 -48.92 -1.16 18.11
C ILE A 26 -47.42 -1.07 17.84
N ALA A 27 -46.60 -1.79 18.60
CA ALA A 27 -45.15 -1.82 18.39
C ALA A 27 -44.78 -2.43 17.03
N PHE A 28 -45.44 -3.52 16.63
CA PHE A 28 -45.27 -4.13 15.33
C PHE A 28 -45.72 -3.22 14.19
N TRP A 29 -46.88 -2.58 14.32
CA TRP A 29 -47.37 -1.60 13.34
C TRP A 29 -46.42 -0.40 13.21
N TYR A 30 -45.93 0.11 14.34
CA TYR A 30 -44.97 1.22 14.38
C TYR A 30 -43.62 0.84 13.76
N ALA A 31 -43.10 -0.35 14.06
CA ALA A 31 -41.86 -0.86 13.47
C ALA A 31 -42.04 -1.09 11.96
N SER A 32 -43.13 -1.71 11.54
CA SER A 32 -43.44 -1.98 10.12
C SER A 32 -43.56 -0.69 9.30
N ASN A 33 -44.18 0.36 9.84
CA ASN A 33 -44.25 1.66 9.17
C ASN A 33 -42.90 2.40 9.16
N ARG A 34 -42.02 2.19 10.15
CA ARG A 34 -40.67 2.77 10.17
C ARG A 34 -39.68 2.04 9.25
N SER A 35 -39.85 0.74 9.02
CA SER A 35 -39.08 -0.04 8.03
C SER A 35 -39.38 0.35 6.57
N GLY A 36 -40.38 1.20 6.34
CA GLY A 36 -40.63 1.86 5.05
C GLY A 36 -39.70 3.04 4.74
N ARG A 37 -38.82 3.45 5.67
CA ARG A 37 -37.85 4.51 5.41
C ARG A 37 -36.70 3.98 4.55
N THR A 38 -36.46 4.68 3.45
CA THR A 38 -35.35 4.49 2.52
C THR A 38 -34.04 4.26 3.29
N PRO A 39 -33.23 3.24 2.95
CA PRO A 39 -31.92 3.07 3.54
C PRO A 39 -31.12 4.38 3.40
N ARG A 40 -30.45 4.78 4.48
CA ARG A 40 -29.56 5.94 4.47
C ARG A 40 -28.48 5.71 3.42
N THR A 41 -28.41 6.59 2.43
CA THR A 41 -27.40 6.56 1.35
C THR A 41 -26.00 6.65 1.96
N THR A 42 -25.24 5.58 1.83
CA THR A 42 -23.79 5.56 2.04
C THR A 42 -23.14 5.53 0.65
N ASP A 43 -22.42 6.60 0.29
CA ASP A 43 -21.52 6.74 -0.87
C ASP A 43 -21.87 5.94 -2.15
N GLY A 44 -23.07 6.14 -2.70
CA GLY A 44 -23.45 5.54 -3.98
C GLY A 44 -24.73 6.13 -4.58
N HIS A 45 -24.93 5.92 -5.88
CA HIS A 45 -26.15 6.29 -6.58
C HIS A 45 -27.28 5.33 -6.20
N ALA A 46 -28.48 5.84 -5.92
CA ALA A 46 -29.63 5.01 -5.53
C ALA A 46 -30.75 5.16 -6.56
N VAL A 47 -31.21 4.05 -7.12
CA VAL A 47 -32.31 4.00 -8.09
C VAL A 47 -33.41 3.10 -7.53
N THR A 48 -34.66 3.54 -7.59
CA THR A 48 -35.82 2.69 -7.27
C THR A 48 -36.50 2.29 -8.56
N VAL A 49 -36.66 0.99 -8.78
CA VAL A 49 -37.33 0.41 -9.94
C VAL A 49 -38.61 -0.24 -9.47
N THR A 50 -39.76 0.28 -9.89
CA THR A 50 -41.06 -0.30 -9.54
C THR A 50 -41.58 -1.12 -10.71
N ILE A 51 -41.89 -2.39 -10.47
CA ILE A 51 -42.40 -3.27 -11.52
C ILE A 51 -43.91 -3.36 -11.39
N ARG A 52 -44.61 -2.89 -12.44
CA ARG A 52 -46.07 -2.97 -12.59
C ARG A 52 -46.38 -3.82 -13.81
N GLY A 53 -47.03 -4.96 -13.60
CA GLY A 53 -47.32 -5.91 -14.68
C GLY A 53 -46.07 -6.48 -15.34
N LYS A 54 -45.75 -6.02 -16.56
CA LYS A 54 -44.57 -6.45 -17.36
C LYS A 54 -43.58 -5.32 -17.62
N VAL A 55 -43.77 -4.16 -16.99
CA VAL A 55 -43.02 -2.92 -17.27
C VAL A 55 -42.28 -2.49 -16.01
N CYS A 56 -41.01 -2.11 -16.16
CA CYS A 56 -40.27 -1.39 -15.13
C CYS A 56 -40.60 0.09 -15.22
N ASP A 57 -40.73 0.75 -14.07
CA ASP A 57 -40.84 2.20 -13.96
C ASP A 57 -39.74 2.70 -13.01
N PRO A 58 -38.69 3.38 -13.52
CA PRO A 58 -38.37 3.59 -14.95
C PRO A 58 -37.91 2.31 -15.67
N ASN A 59 -38.07 2.24 -17.00
CA ASN A 59 -37.49 1.21 -17.88
C ASN A 59 -36.30 1.72 -18.71
N ASP A 60 -35.95 2.99 -18.60
CA ASP A 60 -34.77 3.60 -19.19
C ASP A 60 -34.06 4.37 -18.07
N ILE A 61 -32.88 3.88 -17.70
CA ILE A 61 -32.16 4.31 -16.50
C ILE A 61 -30.80 4.80 -16.92
N THR A 62 -30.39 5.98 -16.45
CA THR A 62 -29.02 6.46 -16.60
C THR A 62 -28.37 6.65 -15.24
N VAL A 63 -27.19 6.06 -15.05
CA VAL A 63 -26.35 6.22 -13.84
C VAL A 63 -24.89 6.37 -14.25
N PRO A 64 -24.04 7.02 -13.45
CA PRO A 64 -22.60 6.97 -13.70
C PRO A 64 -22.01 5.60 -13.30
N ALA A 65 -20.92 5.23 -13.96
CA ALA A 65 -20.13 4.05 -13.62
C ALA A 65 -19.59 4.12 -12.19
N GLY A 66 -19.49 2.96 -11.54
CA GLY A 66 -19.20 2.83 -10.11
C GLY A 66 -20.34 2.15 -9.36
N LYS A 67 -20.36 2.30 -8.03
CA LYS A 67 -21.35 1.63 -7.17
C LYS A 67 -22.73 2.28 -7.28
N THR A 68 -23.69 1.49 -7.73
CA THR A 68 -25.11 1.84 -7.78
C THR A 68 -25.93 0.86 -6.96
N THR A 69 -26.86 1.38 -6.17
CA THR A 69 -27.82 0.61 -5.39
C THR A 69 -29.20 0.69 -6.02
N PHE A 70 -29.74 -0.45 -6.44
CA PHE A 70 -31.11 -0.56 -6.94
C PHE A 70 -32.03 -1.05 -5.83
N THR A 71 -33.18 -0.41 -5.68
CA THR A 71 -34.29 -0.91 -4.86
C THR A 71 -35.43 -1.32 -5.79
N ILE A 72 -35.68 -2.61 -5.86
CA ILE A 72 -36.66 -3.21 -6.75
C ILE A 72 -37.95 -3.40 -5.94
N VAL A 73 -39.03 -2.78 -6.39
CA VAL A 73 -40.35 -2.83 -5.75
C VAL A 73 -41.30 -3.65 -6.62
N ASN A 74 -41.88 -4.70 -6.05
CA ASN A 74 -42.85 -5.54 -6.74
C ASN A 74 -44.28 -5.07 -6.44
N GLU A 75 -44.89 -4.36 -7.39
CA GLU A 75 -46.32 -3.98 -7.36
C GLU A 75 -47.18 -4.90 -8.24
N THR A 76 -46.68 -6.10 -8.55
CA THR A 76 -47.41 -7.14 -9.30
C THR A 76 -48.08 -8.16 -8.36
N GLN A 77 -48.86 -9.07 -8.93
CA GLN A 77 -49.56 -10.13 -8.19
C GLN A 77 -48.78 -11.46 -8.12
N ARG A 78 -47.53 -11.50 -8.58
CA ARG A 78 -46.67 -12.70 -8.53
C ARG A 78 -45.25 -12.38 -8.05
N ALA A 79 -44.50 -13.40 -7.64
CA ALA A 79 -43.07 -13.24 -7.44
C ALA A 79 -42.36 -12.90 -8.77
N LEU A 80 -41.26 -12.16 -8.68
CA LEU A 80 -40.52 -11.70 -9.84
C LEU A 80 -39.00 -11.69 -9.60
N GLU A 81 -38.26 -11.55 -10.69
CA GLU A 81 -36.82 -11.31 -10.72
C GLU A 81 -36.49 -10.01 -11.47
N TRP A 82 -35.38 -9.38 -11.12
CA TRP A 82 -34.83 -8.22 -11.82
C TRP A 82 -33.33 -8.42 -12.00
N GLU A 83 -32.88 -8.40 -13.25
CA GLU A 83 -31.50 -8.71 -13.65
C GLU A 83 -30.95 -7.55 -14.48
N ILE A 84 -29.64 -7.35 -14.39
CA ILE A 84 -28.85 -6.52 -15.30
C ILE A 84 -28.11 -7.46 -16.25
N LEU A 85 -28.24 -7.25 -17.55
CA LEU A 85 -27.73 -8.13 -18.59
C LEU A 85 -26.72 -7.41 -19.49
N ASP A 86 -25.62 -8.11 -19.79
CA ASP A 86 -24.68 -7.75 -20.87
C ASP A 86 -24.71 -8.86 -21.94
N GLY A 87 -25.50 -8.63 -22.98
CA GLY A 87 -25.82 -9.67 -23.97
C GLY A 87 -26.57 -10.85 -23.33
N VAL A 88 -25.88 -11.98 -23.19
CA VAL A 88 -26.42 -13.21 -22.57
C VAL A 88 -25.95 -13.40 -21.13
N MET A 89 -25.07 -12.54 -20.63
CA MET A 89 -24.48 -12.64 -19.29
C MET A 89 -25.35 -11.88 -18.29
N VAL A 90 -25.60 -12.50 -17.13
CA VAL A 90 -26.21 -11.83 -15.98
C VAL A 90 -25.10 -11.16 -15.17
N ILE A 91 -25.12 -9.83 -15.10
CA ILE A 91 -24.15 -9.02 -14.35
C ILE A 91 -24.44 -9.07 -12.86
N ASP A 92 -25.71 -8.88 -12.48
CA ASP A 92 -26.21 -9.02 -11.11
C ASP A 92 -27.75 -9.16 -11.14
N GLU A 93 -28.33 -9.75 -10.10
CA GLU A 93 -29.76 -10.09 -10.06
C GLU A 93 -30.38 -10.08 -8.65
N ARG A 94 -31.70 -9.90 -8.60
CA ARG A 94 -32.52 -10.20 -7.42
C ARG A 94 -33.74 -11.01 -7.81
N GLU A 95 -33.84 -12.22 -7.25
CA GLU A 95 -34.90 -13.18 -7.51
C GLU A 95 -35.94 -13.25 -6.38
N ASN A 96 -37.07 -13.92 -6.67
CA ASN A 96 -38.11 -14.27 -5.69
C ASN A 96 -38.67 -13.08 -4.90
N ILE A 97 -38.71 -11.89 -5.51
CA ILE A 97 -39.29 -10.70 -4.89
C ILE A 97 -40.80 -10.89 -4.84
N ALA A 98 -41.37 -11.20 -3.67
CA ALA A 98 -42.80 -11.48 -3.53
C ALA A 98 -43.68 -10.22 -3.74
N PRO A 99 -44.97 -10.38 -4.08
CA PRO A 99 -45.92 -9.27 -4.23
C PRO A 99 -45.94 -8.32 -3.03
N GLY A 100 -45.86 -7.02 -3.28
CA GLY A 100 -45.86 -5.98 -2.26
C GLY A 100 -44.55 -5.80 -1.49
N LEU A 101 -43.52 -6.61 -1.78
CA LEU A 101 -42.20 -6.49 -1.16
C LEU A 101 -41.24 -5.66 -2.03
N ARG A 102 -40.15 -5.24 -1.38
CA ARG A 102 -39.01 -4.62 -2.03
C ARG A 102 -37.73 -5.36 -1.66
N GLN A 103 -36.78 -5.41 -2.59
CA GLN A 103 -35.43 -5.88 -2.35
C GLN A 103 -34.41 -4.85 -2.82
N THR A 104 -33.22 -4.89 -2.23
CA THR A 104 -32.12 -3.99 -2.59
C THR A 104 -30.94 -4.80 -3.09
N MET A 105 -30.26 -4.29 -4.10
CA MET A 105 -28.97 -4.79 -4.59
C MET A 105 -28.01 -3.63 -4.81
N THR A 106 -26.73 -3.87 -4.58
CA THR A 106 -25.67 -2.90 -4.83
C THR A 106 -24.67 -3.56 -5.76
N VAL A 107 -24.47 -2.95 -6.93
CA VAL A 107 -23.64 -3.45 -8.02
C VAL A 107 -22.64 -2.36 -8.41
N LYS A 108 -21.42 -2.76 -8.78
CA LYS A 108 -20.43 -1.86 -9.39
C LYS A 108 -20.55 -2.02 -10.91
N LEU A 109 -20.92 -0.93 -11.59
CA LEU A 109 -21.16 -0.94 -13.04
C LEU A 109 -20.00 -0.30 -13.79
N GLU A 110 -19.59 -0.91 -14.90
CA GLU A 110 -18.65 -0.33 -15.85
C GLU A 110 -19.40 0.54 -16.87
N PRO A 111 -18.74 1.52 -17.52
CA PRO A 111 -19.39 2.32 -18.56
C PRO A 111 -19.87 1.43 -19.71
N GLY A 112 -21.12 1.59 -20.13
CA GLY A 112 -21.73 0.75 -21.16
C GLY A 112 -23.25 0.80 -21.17
N ASP A 113 -23.83 0.13 -22.15
CA ASP A 113 -25.28 -0.02 -22.28
C ASP A 113 -25.69 -1.45 -21.94
N TYR A 114 -26.50 -1.58 -20.90
CA TYR A 114 -27.00 -2.85 -20.40
C TYR A 114 -28.49 -2.99 -20.66
N ASP A 115 -28.93 -4.24 -20.72
CA ASP A 115 -30.32 -4.62 -20.75
C ASP A 115 -30.83 -4.91 -19.33
N ILE A 116 -32.09 -4.58 -19.01
CA ILE A 116 -32.69 -4.94 -17.71
C ILE A 116 -33.98 -5.75 -17.89
N THR A 117 -34.19 -6.74 -17.02
CA THR A 117 -35.43 -7.52 -17.02
C THR A 117 -36.49 -6.88 -16.13
N CYS A 118 -37.77 -7.06 -16.50
CA CYS A 118 -38.89 -6.46 -15.76
C CYS A 118 -39.86 -7.53 -15.28
N GLY A 119 -39.36 -8.43 -14.41
CA GLY A 119 -40.18 -9.34 -13.63
C GLY A 119 -40.73 -10.58 -14.35
N LEU A 120 -40.04 -11.04 -15.40
CA LEU A 120 -40.30 -12.29 -16.14
C LEU A 120 -39.02 -12.77 -16.82
N LEU A 121 -38.73 -14.08 -16.73
CA LEU A 121 -37.94 -14.91 -17.65
C LEU A 121 -36.99 -14.10 -18.51
N ASN A 122 -35.71 -13.94 -18.11
CA ASN A 122 -34.50 -13.43 -18.81
C ASN A 122 -34.72 -12.62 -20.11
N ASN A 123 -35.78 -11.82 -20.19
CA ASN A 123 -36.23 -11.16 -21.41
C ASN A 123 -36.20 -9.66 -21.14
N PRO A 124 -35.26 -8.95 -21.75
CA PRO A 124 -35.02 -7.56 -21.45
C PRO A 124 -36.20 -6.70 -21.88
N ARG A 125 -36.57 -5.74 -21.03
CA ARG A 125 -37.68 -4.80 -21.25
C ARG A 125 -37.35 -3.36 -20.89
N GLY A 126 -36.09 -3.11 -20.58
CA GLY A 126 -35.57 -1.78 -20.32
C GLY A 126 -34.08 -1.71 -20.63
N LYS A 127 -33.56 -0.47 -20.57
CA LYS A 127 -32.15 -0.16 -20.78
C LYS A 127 -31.57 0.50 -19.54
N LEU A 128 -30.31 0.19 -19.27
CA LEU A 128 -29.49 0.82 -18.25
C LEU A 128 -28.24 1.40 -18.95
N HIS A 129 -28.20 2.71 -19.06
CA HIS A 129 -27.09 3.48 -19.59
C HIS A 129 -26.14 3.84 -18.46
N VAL A 130 -24.92 3.31 -18.51
CA VAL A 130 -23.89 3.58 -17.53
C VAL A 130 -22.88 4.53 -18.15
N THR A 131 -22.91 5.79 -17.74
CA THR A 131 -22.01 6.82 -18.30
C THR A 131 -20.63 6.73 -17.64
N PRO A 132 -19.54 7.04 -18.35
CA PRO A 132 -18.23 7.20 -17.73
C PRO A 132 -18.27 8.14 -16.51
N SER A 133 -17.50 7.79 -15.49
CA SER A 133 -17.32 8.57 -14.28
C SER A 133 -15.83 8.80 -14.04
N ALA A 134 -15.48 9.80 -13.24
CA ALA A 134 -14.08 10.02 -12.87
C ALA A 134 -13.47 8.79 -12.16
N GLU A 135 -14.28 8.01 -11.44
CA GLU A 135 -13.85 6.76 -10.81
C GLU A 135 -13.57 5.66 -11.85
N SER A 136 -14.47 5.46 -12.83
CA SER A 136 -14.26 4.45 -13.88
C SER A 136 -13.10 4.81 -14.80
N ASP A 137 -12.93 6.08 -15.13
CA ASP A 137 -11.83 6.55 -15.97
C ASP A 137 -10.48 6.34 -15.27
N ALA A 138 -10.42 6.59 -13.96
CA ALA A 138 -9.24 6.32 -13.15
C ALA A 138 -8.94 4.83 -13.04
N GLU A 139 -9.96 3.97 -12.95
CA GLU A 139 -9.78 2.52 -12.93
C GLU A 139 -9.31 1.97 -14.28
N ALA A 140 -9.91 2.41 -15.38
CA ALA A 140 -9.50 2.05 -16.74
C ALA A 140 -8.09 2.56 -17.09
N ALA A 141 -7.62 3.61 -16.41
CA ALA A 141 -6.27 4.13 -16.57
C ALA A 141 -5.19 3.30 -15.86
N ARG A 142 -5.58 2.37 -14.96
CA ARG A 142 -4.64 1.52 -14.23
C ARG A 142 -3.95 0.53 -15.18
N PRO A 143 -2.64 0.31 -15.03
CA PRO A 143 -1.93 -0.67 -15.84
C PRO A 143 -2.38 -2.10 -15.52
N SER A 144 -2.38 -2.97 -16.52
CA SER A 144 -2.52 -4.41 -16.30
C SER A 144 -1.22 -4.99 -15.72
N LEU A 145 -1.30 -6.17 -15.10
CA LEU A 145 -0.12 -6.82 -14.51
C LEU A 145 0.99 -7.10 -15.54
N GLU A 146 0.64 -7.36 -16.81
CA GLU A 146 1.60 -7.57 -17.90
C GLU A 146 2.49 -6.34 -18.13
N THR A 147 2.00 -5.14 -17.81
CA THR A 147 2.73 -3.88 -17.99
C THR A 147 3.94 -3.77 -17.04
N TYR A 148 3.95 -4.55 -15.96
CA TYR A 148 5.04 -4.56 -14.97
C TYR A 148 6.20 -5.48 -15.33
N VAL A 149 6.05 -6.36 -16.32
CA VAL A 149 7.11 -7.31 -16.72
C VAL A 149 8.40 -6.57 -17.08
N GLY A 150 8.29 -5.48 -17.87
CA GLY A 150 9.43 -4.64 -18.24
C GLY A 150 10.09 -3.97 -17.04
N PRO A 151 9.36 -3.15 -16.26
CA PRO A 151 9.91 -2.49 -15.07
C PRO A 151 10.54 -3.44 -14.05
N LEU A 152 9.94 -4.61 -13.82
CA LEU A 152 10.48 -5.61 -12.89
C LEU A 152 11.78 -6.23 -13.42
N ALA A 153 11.83 -6.57 -14.72
CA ALA A 153 13.05 -7.09 -15.33
C ALA A 153 14.19 -6.06 -15.30
N GLU A 154 13.87 -4.78 -15.54
CA GLU A 154 14.86 -3.70 -15.49
C GLU A 154 15.35 -3.45 -14.05
N TYR A 155 14.46 -3.51 -13.05
CA TYR A 155 14.86 -3.41 -11.65
C TYR A 155 15.74 -4.60 -11.23
N GLN A 156 15.45 -5.81 -11.73
CA GLN A 156 16.29 -6.98 -11.49
C GLN A 156 17.71 -6.78 -12.04
N VAL A 157 17.84 -6.24 -13.26
CA VAL A 157 19.15 -5.90 -13.85
C VAL A 157 19.88 -4.84 -13.03
N TYR A 158 19.15 -3.81 -12.56
CA TYR A 158 19.69 -2.79 -11.67
C TYR A 158 20.26 -3.41 -10.38
N LEU A 159 19.49 -4.25 -9.68
CA LEU A 159 19.90 -4.88 -8.44
C LEU A 159 21.17 -5.74 -8.62
N LEU A 160 21.24 -6.51 -9.71
CA LEU A 160 22.41 -7.34 -10.01
C LEU A 160 23.65 -6.50 -10.33
N THR A 161 23.48 -5.42 -11.09
CA THR A 161 24.58 -4.50 -11.44
C THR A 161 25.13 -3.78 -10.19
N GLU A 162 24.24 -3.34 -9.31
CA GLU A 162 24.64 -2.70 -8.06
C GLU A 162 25.25 -3.70 -7.06
N ALA A 163 24.80 -4.95 -7.06
CA ALA A 163 25.41 -5.99 -6.24
C ALA A 163 26.84 -6.33 -6.69
N GLU A 164 27.15 -6.28 -7.98
CA GLU A 164 28.54 -6.36 -8.49
C GLU A 164 29.39 -5.16 -8.07
N THR A 165 28.81 -3.95 -8.14
CA THR A 165 29.48 -2.72 -7.70
C THR A 165 29.79 -2.76 -6.20
N LEU A 166 28.84 -3.25 -5.39
CA LEU A 166 29.01 -3.47 -3.96
C LEU A 166 30.14 -4.46 -3.67
N ASP A 167 30.16 -5.62 -4.35
CA ASP A 167 31.18 -6.65 -4.16
C ASP A 167 32.58 -6.09 -4.46
N SER A 168 32.77 -5.45 -5.61
CA SER A 168 34.04 -4.80 -5.98
C SER A 168 34.48 -3.75 -4.94
N SER A 169 33.56 -2.88 -4.52
CA SER A 169 33.85 -1.83 -3.53
C SER A 169 34.22 -2.41 -2.15
N ALA A 170 33.51 -3.46 -1.72
CA ALA A 170 33.77 -4.16 -0.47
C ALA A 170 35.12 -4.90 -0.52
N GLN A 171 35.47 -5.53 -1.64
CA GLN A 171 36.77 -6.18 -1.81
C GLN A 171 37.91 -5.17 -1.67
N ALA A 172 37.78 -3.99 -2.28
CA ALA A 172 38.77 -2.92 -2.15
C ALA A 172 38.91 -2.44 -0.69
N LEU A 173 37.79 -2.25 0.02
CA LEU A 173 37.77 -1.90 1.45
C LEU A 173 38.47 -2.97 2.29
N VAL A 174 38.09 -4.24 2.13
CA VAL A 174 38.62 -5.36 2.93
C VAL A 174 40.11 -5.59 2.65
N ALA A 175 40.56 -5.41 1.40
CA ALA A 175 41.97 -5.43 1.07
C ALA A 175 42.77 -4.34 1.82
N ALA A 176 42.23 -3.11 1.90
CA ALA A 176 42.85 -2.02 2.67
C ALA A 176 42.89 -2.33 4.18
N LEU A 177 41.83 -2.91 4.74
CA LEU A 177 41.79 -3.37 6.14
C LEU A 177 42.90 -4.38 6.43
N LYS A 178 42.98 -5.46 5.63
CA LYS A 178 43.98 -6.51 5.78
C LYS A 178 45.42 -6.01 5.61
N ALA A 179 45.63 -5.04 4.73
CA ALA A 179 46.94 -4.41 4.56
C ALA A 179 47.33 -3.50 5.74
N GLY A 180 46.38 -3.12 6.60
CA GLY A 180 46.58 -2.14 7.68
C GLY A 180 46.59 -0.69 7.17
N GLN A 181 46.03 -0.43 5.99
CA GLN A 181 46.00 0.90 5.37
C GLN A 181 44.82 1.71 5.91
N LEU A 182 44.91 2.17 7.16
CA LEU A 182 43.81 2.80 7.89
C LEU A 182 43.15 3.96 7.14
N ASP A 183 43.93 4.94 6.67
CA ASP A 183 43.37 6.12 5.99
C ASP A 183 42.74 5.77 4.64
N LYS A 184 43.30 4.79 3.93
CA LYS A 184 42.69 4.26 2.70
C LYS A 184 41.37 3.55 3.00
N ALA A 185 41.33 2.71 4.03
CA ALA A 185 40.12 2.02 4.44
C ALA A 185 39.02 3.00 4.85
N ARG A 186 39.36 4.07 5.58
CA ARG A 186 38.44 5.17 5.89
C ARG A 186 37.87 5.83 4.64
N GLY A 187 38.70 6.11 3.64
CA GLY A 187 38.26 6.68 2.36
C GLY A 187 37.38 5.74 1.53
N LEU A 188 37.55 4.42 1.67
CA LEU A 188 36.80 3.41 0.93
C LEU A 188 35.48 2.99 1.60
N TYR A 189 35.31 3.24 2.90
CA TYR A 189 34.12 2.83 3.63
C TYR A 189 32.84 3.44 3.06
N ALA A 190 32.78 4.76 2.92
CA ALA A 190 31.57 5.45 2.47
C ALA A 190 31.13 5.06 1.05
N PRO A 191 32.02 4.98 0.03
CA PRO A 191 31.65 4.46 -1.30
C PRO A 191 31.15 3.00 -1.29
N ALA A 192 31.77 2.14 -0.47
CA ALA A 192 31.33 0.74 -0.35
C ALA A 192 29.94 0.64 0.31
N HIS A 193 29.71 1.40 1.38
CA HIS A 193 28.42 1.42 2.06
C HIS A 193 27.32 2.07 1.21
N GLN A 194 27.61 3.15 0.47
CA GLN A 194 26.68 3.75 -0.50
C GLN A 194 26.18 2.72 -1.53
N SER A 195 27.08 1.84 -1.98
CA SER A 195 26.71 0.77 -2.93
C SER A 195 25.75 -0.26 -2.30
N TYR A 196 25.86 -0.52 -1.00
CA TYR A 196 24.90 -1.33 -0.27
C TYR A 196 23.55 -0.61 -0.12
N VAL A 197 23.55 0.68 0.20
CA VAL A 197 22.31 1.47 0.33
C VAL A 197 21.48 1.45 -0.96
N ARG A 198 22.14 1.43 -2.14
CA ARG A 198 21.45 1.35 -3.44
C ARG A 198 20.62 0.07 -3.65
N ILE A 199 20.96 -1.02 -2.96
CA ILE A 199 20.23 -2.31 -3.05
C ILE A 199 19.42 -2.63 -1.80
N GLU A 200 19.59 -1.88 -0.72
CA GLU A 200 19.03 -2.18 0.61
C GLU A 200 17.50 -2.25 0.61
N ALA A 201 16.82 -1.43 -0.22
CA ALA A 201 15.37 -1.51 -0.41
C ALA A 201 14.91 -2.93 -0.77
N ALA A 202 15.60 -3.63 -1.67
CA ALA A 202 15.28 -5.01 -2.01
C ALA A 202 15.86 -5.99 -0.98
N ALA A 203 17.09 -5.76 -0.52
CA ALA A 203 17.80 -6.68 0.37
C ALA A 203 17.11 -6.90 1.72
N GLN A 204 16.30 -5.94 2.19
CA GLN A 204 15.55 -6.03 3.45
C GLN A 204 14.60 -7.24 3.55
N VAL A 205 14.25 -7.88 2.43
CA VAL A 205 13.48 -9.15 2.47
C VAL A 205 14.28 -10.30 3.07
N PHE A 206 15.61 -10.22 3.01
CA PHE A 206 16.53 -11.19 3.59
C PHE A 206 16.95 -10.72 4.98
N GLY A 207 16.02 -10.71 5.92
CA GLY A 207 16.24 -10.16 7.27
C GLY A 207 17.44 -10.78 8.01
N ASP A 208 17.78 -12.04 7.73
CA ASP A 208 19.00 -12.66 8.27
C ASP A 208 20.27 -12.04 7.70
N LEU A 209 20.31 -11.71 6.39
CA LEU A 209 21.45 -11.04 5.77
C LEU A 209 21.52 -9.57 6.16
N GLU A 210 20.40 -8.86 6.22
CA GLU A 210 20.36 -7.46 6.66
C GLU A 210 21.00 -7.32 8.05
N ALA A 211 20.65 -8.22 8.98
CA ALA A 211 21.20 -8.23 10.31
C ALA A 211 22.73 -8.46 10.34
N ARG A 212 23.26 -9.28 9.42
CA ARG A 212 24.72 -9.55 9.34
C ARG A 212 25.47 -8.47 8.57
N LEU A 213 24.83 -7.84 7.59
CA LEU A 213 25.46 -6.84 6.72
C LEU A 213 25.46 -5.45 7.34
N ASN A 214 24.36 -5.02 7.96
CA ASN A 214 24.18 -3.61 8.31
C ASN A 214 23.52 -3.33 9.67
N ALA A 215 23.29 -4.34 10.52
CA ALA A 215 22.72 -4.09 11.85
C ALA A 215 23.57 -3.11 12.65
N ARG A 216 22.90 -2.11 13.22
CA ARG A 216 23.53 -1.15 14.12
C ARG A 216 23.86 -1.77 15.46
N ALA A 217 24.86 -1.21 16.13
CA ALA A 217 25.29 -1.67 17.44
C ALA A 217 24.14 -1.70 18.48
N ASP A 218 23.17 -0.79 18.42
CA ASP A 218 22.05 -0.72 19.37
C ASP A 218 21.06 -1.89 19.29
N TYR A 219 21.12 -2.72 18.23
CA TYR A 219 20.37 -3.97 18.16
C TYR A 219 21.02 -5.13 18.94
N TYR A 220 22.25 -4.98 19.41
CA TYR A 220 22.99 -6.01 20.13
C TYR A 220 22.95 -5.78 21.65
N GLU A 221 22.87 -6.85 22.44
CA GLU A 221 22.76 -6.78 23.91
C GLU A 221 23.96 -6.01 24.51
N LYS A 222 25.17 -6.31 24.05
CA LYS A 222 26.40 -5.64 24.50
C LYS A 222 26.82 -4.48 23.60
N LYS A 223 25.92 -4.01 22.74
CA LYS A 223 26.15 -2.91 21.80
C LYS A 223 27.40 -3.11 20.95
N ALA A 224 28.26 -2.10 20.83
CA ALA A 224 29.50 -2.19 20.04
C ALA A 224 30.52 -3.19 20.61
N ALA A 225 30.39 -3.60 21.88
CA ALA A 225 31.23 -4.61 22.51
C ALA A 225 30.68 -6.04 22.34
N ASP A 226 29.56 -6.21 21.64
CA ASP A 226 28.98 -7.52 21.40
C ASP A 226 29.85 -8.33 20.40
N PRO A 227 30.25 -9.57 20.73
CA PRO A 227 31.02 -10.39 19.80
C PRO A 227 30.26 -10.75 18.52
N ALA A 228 28.93 -10.63 18.51
CA ALA A 228 28.11 -10.82 17.32
C ALA A 228 28.05 -9.56 16.42
N PHE A 229 28.50 -8.39 16.90
CA PHE A 229 28.49 -7.16 16.12
C PHE A 229 29.46 -7.26 14.93
N GLN A 230 28.91 -7.25 13.71
CA GLN A 230 29.64 -7.50 12.47
C GLN A 230 29.15 -6.59 11.32
N GLY A 231 29.57 -6.87 10.09
CA GLY A 231 29.14 -6.14 8.90
C GLY A 231 29.74 -4.74 8.78
N PHE A 232 29.09 -3.90 7.95
CA PHE A 232 29.50 -2.52 7.68
C PHE A 232 29.60 -1.69 8.96
N ARG A 233 28.59 -1.73 9.82
CA ARG A 233 28.54 -0.93 11.04
C ARG A 233 29.65 -1.29 12.04
N ARG A 234 30.08 -2.56 12.11
CA ARG A 234 31.25 -2.95 12.92
C ARG A 234 32.56 -2.40 12.35
N ILE A 235 32.70 -2.43 11.02
CA ILE A 235 33.88 -1.88 10.33
C ILE A 235 33.94 -0.36 10.55
N GLU A 236 32.82 0.34 10.37
CA GLU A 236 32.69 1.77 10.64
C GLU A 236 33.15 2.14 12.05
N TYR A 237 32.60 1.44 13.06
CA TYR A 237 32.96 1.63 14.45
C TYR A 237 34.46 1.44 14.67
N GLY A 238 35.06 0.40 14.09
CA GLY A 238 36.49 0.14 14.26
C GLY A 238 37.38 1.15 13.56
N LEU A 239 37.03 1.59 12.35
CA LEU A 239 37.76 2.64 11.62
C LEU A 239 37.74 3.99 12.36
N ALA A 240 36.67 4.26 13.10
CA ALA A 240 36.51 5.46 13.91
C ALA A 240 37.26 5.39 15.26
N ASN A 241 37.31 4.22 15.91
CA ASN A 241 37.75 4.12 17.32
C ASN A 241 38.99 3.24 17.56
N ASP A 242 39.15 2.14 16.83
CA ASP A 242 40.07 1.05 17.22
C ASP A 242 41.52 1.31 16.76
N GLY A 243 41.74 2.23 15.82
CA GLY A 243 43.07 2.66 15.33
C GLY A 243 43.86 1.60 14.55
N ASP A 244 43.52 0.31 14.67
CA ASP A 244 44.13 -0.80 13.93
C ASP A 244 43.15 -1.38 12.90
N ALA A 245 43.39 -1.07 11.62
CA ALA A 245 42.59 -1.58 10.52
C ALA A 245 42.72 -3.11 10.34
N ARG A 246 43.85 -3.73 10.74
CA ARG A 246 44.06 -5.18 10.55
C ARG A 246 43.16 -6.01 11.45
N ALA A 247 42.84 -5.50 12.64
CA ALA A 247 41.91 -6.13 13.56
C ALA A 247 40.51 -6.33 12.95
N LEU A 248 40.15 -5.55 11.92
CA LEU A 248 38.87 -5.67 11.20
C LEU A 248 38.91 -6.65 10.03
N GLY A 249 40.08 -7.22 9.69
CA GLY A 249 40.23 -8.19 8.59
C GLY A 249 39.24 -9.36 8.66
N PRO A 250 39.07 -10.05 9.80
CA PRO A 250 38.09 -11.12 9.95
C PRO A 250 36.63 -10.67 9.82
N VAL A 251 36.30 -9.43 10.19
CA VAL A 251 34.96 -8.85 9.97
C VAL A 251 34.75 -8.59 8.48
N GLY A 252 35.78 -8.07 7.80
CA GLY A 252 35.78 -7.89 6.36
C GLY A 252 35.59 -9.19 5.57
N ASP A 253 36.19 -10.29 6.01
CA ASP A 253 36.02 -11.60 5.37
C ASP A 253 34.57 -12.11 5.45
N LYS A 254 33.93 -11.94 6.61
CA LYS A 254 32.51 -12.26 6.78
C LYS A 254 31.63 -11.37 5.91
N LEU A 255 31.93 -10.07 5.86
CA LEU A 255 31.21 -9.12 5.01
C LEU A 255 31.23 -9.56 3.53
N LEU A 256 32.39 -9.96 2.99
CA LEU A 256 32.47 -10.46 1.61
C LEU A 256 31.66 -11.74 1.38
N ALA A 257 31.69 -12.68 2.33
CA ALA A 257 30.90 -13.90 2.25
C ALA A 257 29.38 -13.62 2.27
N ASP A 258 28.95 -12.67 3.11
CA ASP A 258 27.55 -12.25 3.18
C ASP A 258 27.11 -11.49 1.92
N ILE A 259 27.98 -10.66 1.32
CA ILE A 259 27.72 -10.00 0.04
C ILE A 259 27.60 -11.03 -1.09
N ALA A 260 28.45 -12.05 -1.13
CA ALA A 260 28.33 -13.14 -2.10
C ALA A 260 26.98 -13.88 -1.95
N THR A 261 26.56 -14.16 -0.71
CA THR A 261 25.25 -14.76 -0.44
C THR A 261 24.11 -13.82 -0.86
N LEU A 262 24.25 -12.51 -0.64
CA LEU A 262 23.27 -11.52 -1.06
C LEU A 262 23.11 -11.49 -2.59
N LYS A 263 24.21 -11.54 -3.35
CA LYS A 263 24.19 -11.61 -4.82
C LYS A 263 23.40 -12.82 -5.31
N GLU A 264 23.64 -13.99 -4.74
CA GLU A 264 22.91 -15.22 -5.08
C GLU A 264 21.42 -15.11 -4.80
N ARG A 265 21.06 -14.56 -3.63
CA ARG A 265 19.64 -14.40 -3.26
C ARG A 265 18.93 -13.32 -4.06
N LEU A 266 19.62 -12.22 -4.41
CA LEU A 266 19.11 -11.22 -5.33
C LEU A 266 18.90 -11.79 -6.73
N ALA A 267 19.78 -12.68 -7.21
CA ALA A 267 19.57 -13.34 -8.51
C ALA A 267 18.31 -14.21 -8.56
N GLY A 268 17.92 -14.80 -7.42
CA GLY A 268 16.71 -15.62 -7.28
C GLY A 268 15.49 -14.91 -6.69
N ILE A 269 15.52 -13.57 -6.55
CA ILE A 269 14.40 -12.84 -5.95
C ILE A 269 13.21 -12.78 -6.91
N GLU A 270 12.02 -13.14 -6.42
CA GLU A 270 10.76 -12.96 -7.14
C GLU A 270 10.12 -11.65 -6.71
N LEU A 271 10.28 -10.61 -7.53
CA LEU A 271 9.72 -9.28 -7.28
C LEU A 271 8.28 -9.19 -7.77
N LYS A 272 7.39 -8.76 -6.87
CA LYS A 272 6.00 -8.41 -7.21
C LYS A 272 5.88 -6.92 -7.54
N PRO A 273 4.94 -6.51 -8.42
CA PRO A 273 4.72 -5.11 -8.77
C PRO A 273 4.64 -4.17 -7.56
N GLU A 274 3.90 -4.55 -6.52
CA GLU A 274 3.67 -3.72 -5.33
C GLU A 274 4.94 -3.50 -4.48
N GLN A 275 5.97 -4.33 -4.69
CA GLN A 275 7.23 -4.26 -3.96
C GLN A 275 8.16 -3.15 -4.47
N LEU A 276 8.07 -2.74 -5.74
CA LEU A 276 8.89 -1.64 -6.28
C LEU A 276 8.72 -0.37 -5.45
N ALA A 277 7.48 0.10 -5.30
CA ALA A 277 7.18 1.25 -4.47
C ALA A 277 7.26 0.89 -2.97
N GLY A 278 6.68 -0.25 -2.56
CA GLY A 278 6.52 -0.59 -1.15
C GLY A 278 7.83 -0.83 -0.39
N PHE A 279 8.87 -1.34 -1.06
CA PHE A 279 10.18 -1.53 -0.43
C PHE A 279 10.92 -0.22 -0.23
N THR A 280 10.93 0.61 -1.27
CA THR A 280 11.52 1.95 -1.27
C THR A 280 10.82 2.84 -0.24
N GLU A 281 9.49 2.79 -0.18
CA GLU A 281 8.66 3.50 0.78
C GLU A 281 9.10 3.24 2.22
N LYS A 282 9.23 1.97 2.59
CA LYS A 282 9.65 1.55 3.94
C LYS A 282 11.06 2.05 4.26
N GLN A 283 12.00 1.98 3.32
CA GLN A 283 13.37 2.45 3.54
C GLN A 283 13.40 3.96 3.76
N PHE A 284 12.75 4.74 2.89
CA PHE A 284 12.66 6.20 3.01
C PHE A 284 11.99 6.63 4.32
N ARG A 285 10.90 5.95 4.71
CA ARG A 285 10.21 6.21 5.97
C ARG A 285 11.10 5.90 7.18
N ARG A 286 11.75 4.73 7.21
CA ARG A 286 12.68 4.37 8.30
C ARG A 286 13.80 5.40 8.45
N LEU A 287 14.39 5.85 7.35
CA LEU A 287 15.46 6.86 7.43
C LEU A 287 14.93 8.23 7.85
N SER A 288 13.76 8.64 7.35
CA SER A 288 13.09 9.87 7.78
C SER A 288 12.86 9.88 9.30
N ASP A 289 12.31 8.79 9.85
CA ASP A 289 12.05 8.63 11.28
C ASP A 289 13.37 8.68 12.09
N SER A 290 14.42 7.99 11.61
CA SER A 290 15.76 7.99 12.22
C SER A 290 16.40 9.40 12.23
N LEU A 291 16.22 10.18 11.16
CA LEU A 291 16.72 11.55 11.06
C LEU A 291 15.96 12.52 11.99
N GLY A 292 14.64 12.33 12.11
CA GLY A 292 13.77 13.12 12.97
C GLY A 292 13.98 12.85 14.46
N ALA A 293 14.44 11.65 14.82
CA ALA A 293 14.82 11.28 16.18
C ALA A 293 16.12 11.97 16.63
N ALA A 294 16.30 12.10 17.95
CA ALA A 294 17.57 12.55 18.52
C ALA A 294 18.70 11.56 18.13
N PRO A 295 19.90 12.04 17.79
CA PRO A 295 21.02 11.17 17.46
C PRO A 295 21.27 10.17 18.60
N SER A 296 21.38 8.88 18.27
CA SER A 296 21.72 7.84 19.24
C SER A 296 23.10 8.13 19.84
N ALA A 297 23.19 8.19 21.18
CA ALA A 297 24.44 8.39 21.91
C ALA A 297 25.43 7.22 21.76
N SER A 298 25.01 6.11 21.12
CA SER A 298 25.76 4.87 20.94
C SER A 298 26.17 4.58 19.48
N GLY A 299 25.92 5.49 18.52
CA GLY A 299 26.25 5.29 17.11
C GLY A 299 27.67 5.78 16.74
N PRO A 300 28.30 5.19 15.69
CA PRO A 300 29.56 5.72 15.14
C PRO A 300 29.41 7.17 14.66
N ALA A 301 30.54 7.87 14.45
CA ALA A 301 30.60 9.29 14.11
C ALA A 301 29.86 9.68 12.81
N THR A 302 29.48 8.70 11.99
CA THR A 302 28.67 8.76 10.77
C THR A 302 27.45 7.84 10.98
N GLY A 303 26.25 8.39 11.16
CA GLY A 303 25.04 7.57 11.23
C GLY A 303 24.59 7.13 9.83
N ASP A 304 23.41 6.51 9.75
CA ASP A 304 22.67 6.27 8.49
C ASP A 304 22.36 7.57 7.69
N ASP A 305 22.79 8.72 8.20
CA ASP A 305 22.65 10.06 7.64
C ASP A 305 23.92 10.56 6.96
N SER A 306 24.86 9.68 6.62
CA SER A 306 26.04 10.08 5.85
C SER A 306 25.61 10.66 4.50
N PRO A 307 26.26 11.73 3.99
CA PRO A 307 25.96 12.25 2.65
C PRO A 307 26.06 11.20 1.53
N ALA A 308 26.96 10.22 1.67
CA ALA A 308 27.09 9.10 0.73
C ALA A 308 25.88 8.16 0.80
N ASP A 309 25.40 7.83 2.00
CA ASP A 309 24.23 6.98 2.20
C ASP A 309 22.97 7.67 1.64
N LEU A 310 22.80 8.97 1.90
CA LEU A 310 21.68 9.74 1.34
C LEU A 310 21.74 9.81 -0.19
N GLN A 311 22.94 9.88 -0.78
CA GLN A 311 23.11 9.82 -2.22
C GLN A 311 22.74 8.43 -2.78
N GLY A 312 23.14 7.35 -2.11
CA GLY A 312 22.72 5.98 -2.49
C GLY A 312 21.21 5.77 -2.36
N LEU A 313 20.58 6.35 -1.34
CA LEU A 313 19.12 6.33 -1.18
C LEU A 313 18.42 7.13 -2.30
N TYR A 314 18.97 8.30 -2.66
CA TYR A 314 18.48 9.10 -3.78
C TYR A 314 18.59 8.32 -5.09
N GLU A 315 19.72 7.67 -5.36
CA GLU A 315 19.98 6.89 -6.59
C GLU A 315 19.00 5.72 -6.73
N SER A 316 18.84 4.92 -5.68
CA SER A 316 17.90 3.79 -5.69
C SER A 316 16.44 4.21 -5.76
N GLY A 317 16.05 5.23 -5.00
CA GLY A 317 14.71 5.79 -5.07
C GLY A 317 14.39 6.39 -6.44
N SER A 318 15.36 7.10 -7.04
CA SER A 318 15.19 7.69 -8.38
C SER A 318 15.06 6.60 -9.44
N LYS A 319 15.78 5.47 -9.30
CA LYS A 319 15.60 4.33 -10.21
C LYS A 319 14.19 3.78 -10.16
N VAL A 320 13.66 3.59 -8.96
CA VAL A 320 12.27 3.14 -8.77
C VAL A 320 11.29 4.17 -9.34
N ALA A 321 11.58 5.45 -9.20
CA ALA A 321 10.76 6.51 -9.77
C ALA A 321 10.73 6.52 -11.30
N GLU A 322 11.89 6.35 -11.93
CA GLU A 322 12.02 6.20 -13.37
C GLU A 322 11.16 5.03 -13.89
N LEU A 323 11.24 3.87 -13.22
CA LEU A 323 10.50 2.66 -13.62
C LEU A 323 8.97 2.80 -13.47
N LEU A 324 8.51 3.58 -12.48
CA LEU A 324 7.09 3.76 -12.19
C LEU A 324 6.45 4.93 -12.95
N SER A 325 7.25 5.91 -13.39
CA SER A 325 6.74 7.12 -14.05
C SER A 325 5.86 6.84 -15.29
N PRO A 326 6.25 5.95 -16.24
CA PRO A 326 5.40 5.65 -17.40
C PRO A 326 4.02 5.09 -17.02
N LEU A 327 3.92 4.39 -15.89
CA LEU A 327 2.66 3.84 -15.37
C LEU A 327 1.82 4.92 -14.68
N LEU A 328 2.48 5.76 -13.89
CA LEU A 328 1.85 6.82 -13.12
C LEU A 328 1.35 7.98 -13.99
N VAL A 329 2.06 8.34 -15.07
CA VAL A 329 1.61 9.41 -15.98
C VAL A 329 0.21 9.12 -16.54
N LYS A 330 -0.13 7.85 -16.77
CA LYS A 330 -1.46 7.45 -17.22
C LYS A 330 -2.45 7.30 -16.06
N ALA A 331 -2.07 6.54 -15.02
CA ALA A 331 -2.98 6.17 -13.94
C ALA A 331 -3.25 7.31 -12.95
N ASN A 332 -2.24 8.13 -12.66
CA ASN A 332 -2.32 9.25 -11.72
C ASN A 332 -1.27 10.34 -12.02
N PRO A 333 -1.53 11.22 -13.01
CA PRO A 333 -0.58 12.26 -13.44
C PRO A 333 -0.19 13.25 -12.33
N ALA A 334 -1.10 13.49 -11.38
CA ALA A 334 -0.85 14.38 -10.25
C ALA A 334 0.18 13.78 -9.29
N LEU A 335 0.10 12.46 -9.05
CA LEU A 335 1.09 11.74 -8.24
C LEU A 335 2.45 11.70 -8.93
N ASP A 336 2.51 11.40 -10.24
CA ASP A 336 3.77 11.45 -11.01
C ASP A 336 4.46 12.82 -10.88
N LYS A 337 3.71 13.91 -11.06
CA LYS A 337 4.23 15.27 -10.93
C LYS A 337 4.75 15.57 -9.52
N ALA A 338 4.01 15.17 -8.49
CA ALA A 338 4.41 15.35 -7.09
C ALA A 338 5.72 14.59 -6.80
N PHE A 339 5.81 13.37 -7.31
CA PHE A 339 6.94 12.48 -7.13
C PHE A 339 8.22 13.02 -7.78
N ASN A 340 8.11 13.49 -9.04
CA ASN A 340 9.20 14.15 -9.76
C ASN A 340 9.69 15.42 -9.05
N ALA A 341 8.77 16.22 -8.50
CA ALA A 341 9.12 17.41 -7.74
C ALA A 341 9.89 17.08 -6.45
N ASP A 342 9.55 15.98 -5.79
CA ASP A 342 10.18 15.58 -4.53
C ASP A 342 11.59 15.05 -4.72
N PHE A 343 11.79 14.20 -5.73
CA PHE A 343 13.15 13.75 -6.08
C PHE A 343 14.02 14.91 -6.57
N ALA A 344 13.46 15.89 -7.29
CA ALA A 344 14.20 17.11 -7.63
C ALA A 344 14.56 17.94 -6.38
N ALA A 345 13.68 17.98 -5.37
CA ALA A 345 13.98 18.64 -4.10
C ALA A 345 15.08 17.90 -3.32
N PHE A 346 15.07 16.57 -3.32
CA PHE A 346 16.11 15.75 -2.70
C PHE A 346 17.46 15.94 -3.40
N ASP A 347 17.48 15.87 -4.74
CA ASP A 347 18.66 16.13 -5.55
C ASP A 347 19.28 17.50 -5.25
N LYS A 348 18.44 18.54 -5.22
CA LYS A 348 18.86 19.91 -4.87
C LYS A 348 19.44 20.01 -3.46
N ALA A 349 18.91 19.26 -2.50
CA ALA A 349 19.44 19.23 -1.13
C ALA A 349 20.81 18.55 -1.05
N LEU A 350 21.08 17.56 -1.92
CA LEU A 350 22.35 16.85 -1.99
C LEU A 350 23.42 17.56 -2.83
N ALA A 351 23.03 18.36 -3.82
CA ALA A 351 23.96 19.01 -4.75
C ALA A 351 25.15 19.75 -4.08
N PRO A 352 24.97 20.52 -2.98
CA PRO A 352 26.09 21.21 -2.29
C PRO A 352 27.07 20.27 -1.56
N LEU A 353 26.75 18.98 -1.48
CA LEU A 353 27.56 17.95 -0.85
C LEU A 353 28.35 17.13 -1.88
N ARG A 354 28.04 17.23 -3.17
CA ARG A 354 28.78 16.52 -4.23
C ARG A 354 30.16 17.12 -4.44
N THR A 355 31.15 16.27 -4.66
CA THR A 355 32.54 16.62 -4.97
C THR A 355 33.07 15.63 -5.98
N GLY A 356 32.93 15.98 -7.27
CA GLY A 356 33.14 15.02 -8.36
C GLY A 356 32.19 13.84 -8.22
N ASP A 357 32.74 12.63 -8.28
CA ASP A 357 31.99 11.37 -8.16
C ASP A 357 31.79 10.92 -6.69
N THR A 358 32.11 11.77 -5.72
CA THR A 358 32.03 11.45 -4.29
C THR A 358 31.18 12.47 -3.53
N MET A 359 30.78 12.10 -2.30
CA MET A 359 30.09 12.99 -1.39
C MET A 359 31.05 13.51 -0.32
N ARG A 360 31.07 14.83 -0.12
CA ARG A 360 31.81 15.48 0.95
C ARG A 360 31.25 15.02 2.29
N ALA A 361 32.09 14.37 3.08
CA ALA A 361 31.75 13.96 4.43
C ALA A 361 31.46 15.21 5.30
N VAL A 362 30.23 15.30 5.80
CA VAL A 362 29.79 16.33 6.75
C VAL A 362 28.94 15.69 7.83
N LYS A 363 28.98 16.27 9.02
CA LYS A 363 28.00 15.96 10.07
C LYS A 363 26.87 16.98 9.98
N PHE A 364 25.65 16.50 9.76
CA PHE A 364 24.49 17.37 9.73
C PHE A 364 24.17 17.90 11.11
N ASP A 365 23.86 19.20 11.18
CA ASP A 365 23.27 19.80 12.37
C ASP A 365 21.79 19.38 12.55
N PRO A 366 21.16 19.63 13.71
CA PRO A 366 19.78 19.23 13.94
C PRO A 366 18.76 19.84 12.97
N ALA A 367 19.01 21.05 12.43
CA ALA A 367 18.12 21.69 11.48
C ALA A 367 18.23 21.03 10.09
N GLN A 368 19.46 20.72 9.65
CA GLN A 368 19.75 19.98 8.42
C GLN A 368 19.15 18.57 8.46
N ARG A 369 19.30 17.85 9.58
CA ARG A 369 18.67 16.53 9.77
C ARG A 369 17.15 16.59 9.64
N ARG A 370 16.50 17.57 10.28
CA ARG A 370 15.04 17.77 10.17
C ARG A 370 14.60 18.13 8.76
N ALA A 371 15.35 18.97 8.06
CA ALA A 371 15.07 19.33 6.67
C ALA A 371 15.14 18.11 5.76
N MET A 372 16.18 17.27 5.92
CA MET A 372 16.32 16.03 5.17
C MET A 372 15.21 15.03 5.53
N ALA A 373 14.90 14.86 6.82
CA ALA A 373 13.80 14.02 7.28
C ALA A 373 12.47 14.39 6.61
N ALA A 374 12.16 15.69 6.50
CA ALA A 374 10.94 16.18 5.88
C ALA A 374 10.86 15.86 4.38
N ILE A 375 11.99 15.97 3.65
CA ILE A 375 12.07 15.58 2.24
C ILE A 375 11.79 14.08 2.10
N LEU A 376 12.47 13.24 2.88
CA LEU A 376 12.28 11.78 2.84
C LEU A 376 10.86 11.36 3.24
N ALA A 377 10.26 12.02 4.23
CA ALA A 377 8.88 11.77 4.64
C ALA A 377 7.89 12.06 3.51
N LYS A 378 8.13 13.13 2.73
CA LYS A 378 7.28 13.47 1.61
C LYS A 378 7.37 12.43 0.50
N ILE A 379 8.59 12.03 0.14
CA ILE A 379 8.83 10.96 -0.85
C ILE A 379 8.18 9.65 -0.40
N ALA A 380 8.36 9.26 0.87
CA ALA A 380 7.73 8.06 1.43
C ALA A 380 6.19 8.13 1.37
N ALA A 381 5.60 9.28 1.69
CA ALA A 381 4.16 9.46 1.62
C ALA A 381 3.61 9.33 0.20
N ASP A 382 4.35 9.81 -0.81
CA ASP A 382 3.95 9.69 -2.20
C ASP A 382 4.17 8.25 -2.73
N LEU A 383 5.27 7.58 -2.38
CA LEU A 383 5.47 6.15 -2.62
C LEU A 383 4.37 5.28 -2.00
N GLY A 384 3.90 5.64 -0.81
CA GLY A 384 2.82 4.94 -0.11
C GLY A 384 1.47 5.02 -0.82
N LYS A 385 1.28 5.98 -1.74
CA LYS A 385 0.07 6.11 -2.56
C LYS A 385 0.20 5.38 -3.90
N THR A 386 1.41 5.05 -4.34
CA THR A 386 1.70 4.53 -5.68
C THR A 386 0.97 3.21 -5.94
N ASN A 387 1.02 2.25 -5.02
CA ASN A 387 0.37 0.96 -5.23
C ASN A 387 -1.15 1.09 -5.42
N ALA A 388 -1.82 1.92 -4.60
CA ALA A 388 -3.25 2.17 -4.73
C ALA A 388 -3.59 2.93 -6.03
N ALA A 389 -2.77 3.92 -6.40
CA ALA A 389 -2.94 4.67 -7.65
C ALA A 389 -2.82 3.75 -8.89
N LEU A 390 -2.01 2.70 -8.79
CA LEU A 390 -1.78 1.74 -9.85
C LEU A 390 -2.69 0.49 -9.77
N GLY A 391 -3.58 0.39 -8.78
CA GLY A 391 -4.49 -0.75 -8.63
C GLY A 391 -3.86 -2.03 -8.08
N LEU A 392 -2.74 -1.93 -7.36
CA LEU A 392 -2.02 -3.06 -6.78
C LEU A 392 -2.42 -3.40 -5.33
N THR A 393 -3.36 -2.65 -4.74
CA THR A 393 -3.86 -2.82 -3.37
C THR A 393 -5.35 -2.54 -3.25
#